data_AF-A0A931T8U6-F1
#
_entry.id   AF-A0A931T8U6-F1
#
_cell.length_a   1.000
_cell.length_b   1.000
_cell.length_c   1.000
_cell.angle_alpha   90.00
_cell.angle_beta   90.00
_cell.angle_gamma   90.00
#
_symmetry.space_group_name_H-M   'P 1'
#
loop_
_entity.id
_entity.type
_entity.pdbx_description
1 polymer ?
#
loop_
_entity_poly.entity_id
_entity_poly.type
_entity_poly.pdbx_seq_one_letter_code
_entity_poly.pdbx_strand_id
1 'polypeptide(L)'
;MKIRPGYVKRVLGGAVFGLYVGLLIPFLNPQIEARPSVIAPMVIAYAAIWGLLLGSLLWLLRIVRVRVIGRPGGEFRPHGFGYVVVATFGSAALYWMHLAVLRIYLPPGAIRVLSKASILVGVTAFVLFAVWLVERNADARASNGLVALALGVIALSAVMLYYRRAQYFERPPQPRRAPVRAMPTAKVTIVTIRSLSYDWLVTAAGEEATPALHALRDRSYLTRLTPFNSSSPRALWASLATGKLPNRHGVTGRYSYRTLLNRDEPWLNIPIGVAFPSWGLIPPVEKIAAPLPSGRSLPLWSILTRSGAPAVVVNWPASHGSLPEGVRGASDQICRSGSAAQAGDRTRVQGACVEAAPRARELTVRDTRFDERTRRRIRRALTSDRASARVAIALANESAVPLTVVSLNQVEETARAIGQKGNALPAAATPHGDALRLALEQVDALVREIDRGIEGDILIVVSPSGFDPPDIPSSPMGALSLLSASMLSPGSDEGFMLLASDQGVASANPAAVRVVDLVPTVLYAIGMPIARDLDGRVLTEALGEEIVTDRSAQYIQTYDVEPTAPP
;
A
#
# COMPACT_ATOMS: atom_id res chain seq x y z
N MET A 1 42.06 27.69 2.97
CA MET A 1 40.83 28.21 2.33
C MET A 1 39.96 28.87 3.41
N LYS A 2 39.82 30.21 3.47
CA LYS A 2 39.01 30.87 4.52
C LYS A 2 37.51 30.66 4.23
N ILE A 3 36.82 29.89 5.06
CA ILE A 3 35.38 29.68 4.94
C ILE A 3 34.67 31.01 5.18
N ARG A 4 33.87 31.47 4.20
CA ARG A 4 33.16 32.75 4.32
C ARG A 4 32.07 32.64 5.39
N PRO A 5 31.94 33.60 6.33
CA PRO A 5 30.91 33.56 7.39
C PRO A 5 29.48 33.40 6.87
N GLY A 6 29.19 33.93 5.68
CA GLY A 6 27.88 33.77 5.04
C GLY A 6 27.58 32.34 4.56
N TYR A 7 28.60 31.51 4.29
CA TYR A 7 28.41 30.10 3.95
C TYR A 7 28.00 29.32 5.21
N VAL A 8 28.69 29.55 6.33
CA VAL A 8 28.41 28.91 7.62
C VAL A 8 26.95 29.11 8.06
N LYS A 9 26.40 30.33 7.93
CA LYS A 9 24.99 30.60 8.26
C LYS A 9 23.99 29.78 7.41
N ARG A 10 24.32 29.51 6.14
CA ARG A 10 23.46 28.69 5.25
C ARG A 10 23.58 27.20 5.59
N VAL A 11 24.78 26.76 5.91
CA VAL A 11 25.02 25.40 6.42
C VAL A 11 24.25 25.18 7.72
N LEU A 12 24.20 26.17 8.61
CA LEU A 12 23.40 26.11 9.84
C LEU A 12 21.90 25.96 9.54
N GLY A 13 21.36 26.72 8.59
CA GLY A 13 19.96 26.57 8.17
C GLY A 13 19.65 25.17 7.61
N GLY A 14 20.55 24.62 6.78
CA GLY A 14 20.46 23.23 6.33
C GLY A 14 20.56 22.22 7.47
N ALA A 15 21.42 22.48 8.45
CA ALA A 15 21.59 21.59 9.60
C ALA A 15 20.33 21.55 10.49
N VAL A 16 19.63 22.68 10.65
CA VAL A 16 18.33 22.73 11.34
C VAL A 16 17.28 21.90 10.60
N PHE A 17 17.21 22.01 9.26
CA PHE A 17 16.33 21.15 8.47
C PHE A 17 16.66 19.67 8.65
N GLY A 18 17.94 19.32 8.54
CA GLY A 18 18.43 17.96 8.75
C GLY A 18 18.18 17.42 10.15
N LEU A 19 18.26 18.26 11.18
CA LEU A 19 17.91 17.92 12.55
C LEU A 19 16.45 17.49 12.65
N TYR A 20 15.52 18.25 12.07
CA TYR A 20 14.09 17.88 12.12
C TYR A 20 13.78 16.65 11.25
N VAL A 21 14.48 16.46 10.13
CA VAL A 21 14.40 15.23 9.32
C VAL A 21 14.88 14.01 10.11
N GLY A 22 16.02 14.12 10.81
CA GLY A 22 16.54 13.05 11.65
C GLY A 22 15.60 12.71 12.81
N LEU A 23 14.96 13.72 13.41
CA LEU A 23 13.94 13.52 14.44
C LEU A 23 12.62 12.96 13.88
N LEU A 24 12.30 13.18 12.60
CA LEU A 24 11.06 12.69 11.96
C LEU A 24 11.08 11.16 11.79
N ILE A 25 12.21 10.58 11.41
CA ILE A 25 12.33 9.15 11.05
C ILE A 25 11.80 8.22 12.16
N PRO A 26 12.13 8.41 13.45
CA PRO A 26 11.55 7.64 14.53
C PRO A 26 10.02 7.76 14.64
N PHE A 27 9.41 8.92 14.33
CA PHE A 27 7.94 9.04 14.33
C PHE A 27 7.28 8.23 13.22
N LEU A 28 7.97 8.08 12.08
CA LEU A 28 7.49 7.26 10.96
C LEU A 28 7.65 5.76 11.22
N ASN A 29 8.51 5.41 12.19
CA ASN A 29 8.85 4.03 12.56
C ASN A 29 8.65 3.85 14.07
N PRO A 30 7.38 3.75 14.53
CA PRO A 30 7.05 3.65 15.96
C PRO A 30 7.55 2.36 16.62
N GLN A 31 7.89 1.34 15.83
CA GLN A 31 8.51 0.10 16.29
C GLN A 31 9.94 0.31 16.82
N ILE A 32 10.64 1.37 16.41
CA ILE A 32 12.02 1.65 16.84
C ILE A 32 12.00 2.26 18.23
N GLU A 33 12.82 1.75 19.15
CA GLU A 33 12.90 2.34 20.49
C GLU A 33 13.65 3.67 20.46
N ALA A 34 13.07 4.72 21.07
CA ALA A 34 13.62 6.07 21.05
C ALA A 34 14.70 6.29 22.12
N ARG A 35 15.81 5.55 21.98
CA ARG A 35 16.99 5.68 22.83
C ARG A 35 17.91 6.81 22.32
N PRO A 36 18.60 7.54 23.21
CA PRO A 36 19.57 8.56 22.79
C PRO A 36 20.66 8.00 21.87
N SER A 37 21.11 6.76 22.12
CA SER A 37 22.12 6.05 21.32
C SER A 37 21.67 5.76 19.88
N VAL A 38 20.36 5.71 19.63
CA VAL A 38 19.79 5.48 18.29
C VAL A 38 19.47 6.80 17.60
N ILE A 39 18.86 7.75 18.32
CA ILE A 39 18.39 9.01 17.73
C ILE A 39 19.53 10.00 17.48
N ALA A 40 20.51 10.11 18.39
CA ALA A 40 21.58 11.10 18.25
C ALA A 40 22.43 10.89 16.99
N PRO A 41 22.88 9.66 16.64
CA PRO A 41 23.58 9.42 15.38
C PRO A 41 22.77 9.80 14.15
N MET A 42 21.46 9.51 14.13
CA MET A 42 20.57 9.90 13.04
C MET A 42 20.50 11.42 12.91
N VAL A 43 20.22 12.14 14.00
CA VAL A 43 20.11 13.60 14.00
C VAL A 43 21.42 14.25 13.54
N ILE A 44 22.57 13.79 14.04
CA ILE A 44 23.89 14.30 13.66
C ILE A 44 24.15 14.06 12.17
N ALA A 45 23.92 12.83 11.69
CA ALA A 45 24.15 12.47 10.30
C ALA A 45 23.29 13.32 9.35
N TYR A 46 21.98 13.43 9.62
CA TYR A 46 21.08 14.20 8.77
C TYR A 46 21.30 15.71 8.86
N ALA A 47 21.63 16.25 10.03
CA ALA A 47 22.03 17.64 10.19
C ALA A 47 23.30 17.95 9.37
N ALA A 48 24.31 17.06 9.37
CA ALA A 48 25.51 17.23 8.58
C ALA A 48 25.22 17.17 7.06
N ILE A 49 24.47 16.16 6.61
CA ILE A 49 24.12 15.96 5.21
C ILE A 49 23.33 17.16 4.67
N TRP A 50 22.24 17.55 5.34
CA TRP A 50 21.42 18.68 4.89
C TRP A 50 22.11 20.03 5.09
N GLY A 51 22.93 20.16 6.13
CA GLY A 51 23.78 21.33 6.32
C GLY A 51 24.67 21.55 5.11
N LEU A 52 25.33 20.49 4.62
CA LEU A 52 26.17 20.58 3.43
C LEU A 52 25.35 20.74 2.14
N LEU A 53 24.31 19.94 1.92
CA LEU A 53 23.51 19.97 0.68
C LEU A 53 22.77 21.30 0.51
N LEU A 54 21.91 21.67 1.47
CA LEU A 54 21.12 22.90 1.39
C LEU A 54 22.03 24.12 1.56
N GLY A 55 23.06 24.04 2.40
CA GLY A 55 24.04 25.10 2.55
C GLY A 55 24.78 25.42 1.25
N SER A 56 25.22 24.38 0.53
CA SER A 56 25.87 24.49 -0.79
C SER A 56 24.91 24.99 -1.85
N LEU A 57 23.67 24.49 -1.90
CA LEU A 57 22.65 24.93 -2.85
C LEU A 57 22.32 26.42 -2.68
N LEU A 58 22.05 26.86 -1.46
CA LEU A 58 21.75 28.27 -1.15
C LEU A 58 22.96 29.18 -1.41
N TRP A 59 24.18 28.64 -1.31
CA TRP A 59 25.40 29.35 -1.66
C TRP A 59 25.57 29.49 -3.17
N LEU A 60 25.31 28.42 -3.93
CA LEU A 60 25.33 28.43 -5.38
C LEU A 60 24.28 29.40 -5.95
N LEU A 61 23.05 29.35 -5.44
CA LEU A 61 21.98 30.28 -5.81
C LEU A 61 22.37 31.74 -5.56
N ARG A 62 23.11 32.01 -4.47
CA ARG A 62 23.65 33.35 -4.22
C ARG A 62 24.67 33.73 -5.29
N ILE A 63 25.61 32.84 -5.64
CA ILE A 63 26.62 33.11 -6.67
C ILE A 63 25.92 33.42 -8.00
N VAL A 64 24.95 32.61 -8.41
CA VAL A 64 24.16 32.81 -9.63
C VAL A 64 23.41 34.14 -9.58
N ARG A 65 22.69 34.43 -8.49
CA ARG A 65 21.99 35.72 -8.32
C ARG A 65 22.94 36.91 -8.51
N VAL A 66 24.10 36.88 -7.86
CA VAL A 66 25.09 37.98 -7.95
C VAL A 66 25.65 38.10 -9.37
N ARG A 67 25.78 36.99 -10.10
CA ARG A 67 26.28 36.97 -11.48
C ARG A 67 25.24 37.48 -12.48
N VAL A 68 23.94 37.22 -12.26
CA VAL A 68 22.86 37.59 -13.18
C VAL A 68 22.30 38.98 -12.89
N ILE A 69 22.03 39.30 -11.62
CA ILE A 69 21.34 40.53 -11.19
C ILE A 69 22.35 41.60 -10.71
N GLY A 70 23.62 41.24 -10.60
CA GLY A 70 24.65 42.10 -10.01
C GLY A 70 24.63 42.08 -8.48
N ARG A 71 25.56 42.81 -7.88
CA ARG A 71 25.60 42.99 -6.42
C ARG A 71 24.52 44.00 -6.03
N PRO A 72 23.72 43.75 -4.99
CA PRO A 72 22.82 44.77 -4.47
C PRO A 72 23.64 46.01 -4.08
N GLY A 73 23.23 47.19 -4.55
CA GLY A 73 23.82 48.47 -4.16
C GLY A 73 23.43 48.80 -2.71
N GLY A 74 24.42 49.07 -1.86
CA GLY A 74 24.26 49.37 -0.43
C GLY A 74 24.93 48.36 0.50
N GLU A 75 25.05 48.70 1.80
CA GLU A 75 25.46 47.79 2.87
C GLU A 75 24.40 46.69 3.07
N PHE A 76 24.36 45.72 2.16
CA PHE A 76 23.48 44.56 2.29
C PHE A 76 23.94 43.71 3.47
N ARG A 77 23.37 43.97 4.66
CA ARG A 77 23.51 43.09 5.83
C ARG A 77 22.91 41.73 5.47
N PRO A 78 23.71 40.65 5.38
CA PRO A 78 23.17 39.32 5.15
C PRO A 78 22.49 38.87 6.45
N HIS A 79 21.21 39.25 6.62
CA HIS A 79 20.32 38.71 7.64
C HIS A 79 20.19 37.20 7.39
N GLY A 80 21.11 36.44 7.97
CA GLY A 80 21.31 35.02 7.69
C GLY A 80 20.25 34.14 8.36
N PHE A 81 19.46 34.71 9.27
CA PHE A 81 18.49 33.98 10.06
C PHE A 81 17.22 33.61 9.26
N GLY A 82 16.89 34.35 8.18
CA GLY A 82 15.73 34.03 7.34
C GLY A 82 15.79 32.64 6.69
N TYR A 83 16.99 32.11 6.42
CA TYR A 83 17.14 30.74 5.91
C TYR A 83 16.77 29.68 6.95
N VAL A 84 17.00 29.95 8.23
CA VAL A 84 16.58 29.07 9.34
C VAL A 84 15.06 29.05 9.43
N VAL A 85 14.41 30.19 9.28
CA VAL A 85 12.94 30.28 9.25
C VAL A 85 12.37 29.47 8.08
N VAL A 86 12.89 29.66 6.86
CA VAL A 86 12.46 28.90 5.68
C VAL A 86 12.70 27.39 5.87
N ALA A 87 13.85 27.01 6.42
CA ALA A 87 14.15 25.62 6.75
C ALA A 87 13.14 25.05 7.75
N THR A 88 12.79 25.80 8.80
CA THR A 88 11.86 25.35 9.83
C THR A 88 10.43 25.24 9.29
N PHE A 89 9.98 26.16 8.43
CA PHE A 89 8.71 26.02 7.71
C PHE A 89 8.72 24.82 6.76
N GLY A 90 9.82 24.58 6.05
CA GLY A 90 10.00 23.38 5.24
C GLY A 90 9.90 22.10 6.07
N SER A 91 10.52 22.07 7.25
CA SER A 91 10.38 20.97 8.21
C SER A 91 8.94 20.82 8.73
N ALA A 92 8.25 21.93 9.05
CA ALA A 92 6.85 21.90 9.48
C ALA A 92 5.95 21.33 8.38
N ALA A 93 6.09 21.80 7.14
CA ALA A 93 5.37 21.29 5.98
C ALA A 93 5.64 19.80 5.76
N LEU A 94 6.90 19.37 5.93
CA LEU A 94 7.29 17.96 5.86
C LEU A 94 6.53 17.13 6.91
N TYR A 95 6.50 17.56 8.18
CA TYR A 95 5.78 16.84 9.24
C TYR A 95 4.27 16.75 8.99
N TRP A 96 3.65 17.84 8.55
CA TRP A 96 2.23 17.86 8.18
C TRP A 96 1.91 16.95 6.99
N MET A 97 2.77 16.95 5.96
CA MET A 97 2.63 16.06 4.81
C MET A 97 2.70 14.59 5.24
N HIS A 98 3.63 14.21 6.11
CA HIS A 98 3.73 12.82 6.58
C HIS A 98 2.54 12.42 7.46
N LEU A 99 2.03 13.34 8.30
CA LEU A 99 0.83 13.09 9.07
C LEU A 99 -0.39 12.84 8.16
N ALA A 100 -0.49 13.57 7.05
CA ALA A 100 -1.57 13.41 6.08
C ALA A 100 -1.44 12.10 5.29
N VAL A 101 -0.25 11.82 4.75
CA VAL A 101 -0.01 10.69 3.82
C VAL A 101 0.11 9.36 4.56
N LEU A 102 0.79 9.32 5.71
CA LEU A 102 1.13 8.07 6.40
C LEU A 102 0.14 7.65 7.47
N ARG A 103 -1.00 8.33 7.58
CA ARG A 103 -2.01 8.09 8.62
C ARG A 103 -2.45 6.63 8.68
N ILE A 104 -2.58 5.96 7.53
CA ILE A 104 -3.05 4.57 7.47
C ILE A 104 -1.94 3.53 7.76
N TYR A 105 -0.68 3.95 7.66
CA TYR A 105 0.50 3.11 7.92
C TYR A 105 0.99 3.20 9.36
N LEU A 106 0.44 4.13 10.14
CA LEU A 106 0.82 4.37 11.53
C LEU A 106 -0.28 3.89 12.50
N PRO A 107 0.09 3.31 13.65
CA PRO A 107 -0.86 3.05 14.73
C PRO A 107 -1.53 4.34 15.23
N PRO A 108 -2.77 4.28 15.75
CA PRO A 108 -3.49 5.45 16.26
C PRO A 108 -2.72 6.25 17.30
N GLY A 109 -1.94 5.57 18.16
CA GLY A 109 -1.07 6.23 19.13
C GLY A 109 0.05 7.04 18.45
N ALA A 110 0.76 6.44 17.49
CA ALA A 110 1.80 7.12 16.71
C ALA A 110 1.26 8.36 15.98
N ILE A 111 0.06 8.28 15.40
CA ILE A 111 -0.60 9.42 14.73
C ILE A 111 -0.80 10.59 15.71
N ARG A 112 -1.27 10.32 16.93
CA ARG A 112 -1.46 11.37 17.95
C ARG A 112 -0.15 12.04 18.34
N VAL A 113 0.92 11.24 18.48
CA VAL A 113 2.24 11.77 18.85
C VAL A 113 2.84 12.57 17.70
N LEU A 114 2.75 12.06 16.46
CA LEU A 114 3.18 12.78 15.25
C LEU A 114 2.39 14.08 15.05
N SER A 115 1.07 14.08 15.29
CA SER A 115 0.25 15.29 15.22
C SER A 115 0.72 16.37 16.20
N LYS A 116 0.97 16.00 17.46
CA LYS A 116 1.53 16.92 18.46
C LYS A 116 2.93 17.43 18.06
N ALA A 117 3.75 16.57 17.46
CA ALA A 117 5.05 16.95 16.92
C ALA A 117 4.93 17.94 15.75
N SER A 118 4.01 17.72 14.81
CA SER A 118 3.75 18.63 13.68
C SER A 118 3.29 20.02 14.17
N ILE A 119 2.42 20.06 15.18
CA ILE A 119 1.99 21.31 15.82
C ILE A 119 3.19 22.02 16.47
N LEU A 120 4.02 21.29 17.22
CA LEU A 120 5.20 21.86 17.89
C LEU A 120 6.19 22.47 16.89
N VAL A 121 6.50 21.77 15.79
CA VAL A 121 7.39 22.29 14.75
C VAL A 121 6.76 23.48 14.03
N GLY A 122 5.44 23.46 13.79
CA GLY A 122 4.70 24.59 13.22
C GLY A 122 4.76 25.83 14.12
N VAL A 123 4.44 25.70 15.40
CA VAL A 123 4.55 26.80 16.38
C VAL A 123 5.98 27.32 16.46
N THR A 124 6.97 26.42 16.47
CA THR A 124 8.39 26.78 16.43
C THR A 124 8.70 27.63 15.20
N ALA A 125 8.23 27.25 14.01
CA ALA A 125 8.44 28.02 12.78
C ALA A 125 7.84 29.44 12.87
N PHE A 126 6.63 29.58 13.42
CA PHE A 126 5.99 30.89 13.62
C PHE A 126 6.70 31.76 14.66
N VAL A 127 7.17 31.17 15.76
CA VAL A 127 7.98 31.90 16.77
C VAL A 127 9.29 32.39 16.15
N LEU A 128 10.00 31.55 15.40
CA LEU A 128 11.23 31.95 14.71
C LEU A 128 10.96 33.01 13.63
N PHE A 129 9.81 32.96 12.95
CA PHE A 129 9.39 34.00 12.02
C PHE A 129 9.18 35.34 12.73
N ALA A 130 8.51 35.36 13.88
CA ALA A 130 8.34 36.57 14.68
C ALA A 130 9.69 37.12 15.16
N VAL A 131 10.59 36.26 15.67
CA VAL A 131 11.96 36.64 16.07
C VAL A 131 12.72 37.25 14.88
N TRP A 132 12.57 36.68 13.68
CA TRP A 132 13.21 37.20 12.47
C TRP A 132 12.66 38.55 12.01
N LEU A 133 11.36 38.79 12.13
CA LEU A 133 10.76 40.10 11.83
C LEU A 133 11.33 41.18 12.74
N VAL A 134 11.57 40.88 14.01
CA VAL A 134 12.22 41.79 14.96
C VAL A 134 13.71 41.95 14.62
N GLU A 135 14.40 40.86 14.30
CA GLU A 135 15.84 40.85 13.99
C GLU A 135 16.18 41.72 12.77
N ARG A 136 15.30 41.79 11.77
CA ARG A 136 15.49 42.63 10.57
C ARG A 136 15.68 44.12 10.85
N ASN A 137 15.13 44.60 11.96
CA ASN A 137 15.18 46.01 12.35
C ASN A 137 16.15 46.25 13.51
N ALA A 138 16.90 45.22 13.94
CA ALA A 138 17.73 45.26 15.14
C ALA A 138 19.20 45.60 14.85
N ASP A 139 19.85 46.26 15.80
CA ASP A 139 21.30 46.49 15.76
C ASP A 139 22.11 45.23 16.02
N ALA A 140 23.42 45.26 15.72
CA ALA A 140 24.28 44.07 15.72
C ALA A 140 24.31 43.30 17.06
N ARG A 141 24.27 43.99 18.21
CA ARG A 141 24.22 43.33 19.54
C ARG A 141 22.87 42.64 19.77
N ALA A 142 21.78 43.32 19.43
CA ALA A 142 20.42 42.79 19.58
C ALA A 142 20.18 41.61 18.62
N SER A 143 20.67 41.69 17.38
CA SER A 143 20.62 40.58 16.40
C SER A 143 21.33 39.33 16.94
N ASN A 144 22.52 39.45 17.55
CA ASN A 144 23.21 38.31 18.16
C ASN A 144 22.39 37.66 19.29
N GLY A 145 21.76 38.47 20.15
CA GLY A 145 20.87 37.98 21.21
C GLY A 145 19.63 37.25 20.67
N LEU A 146 19.00 37.80 19.63
CA LEU A 146 17.84 37.18 18.95
C LEU A 146 18.21 35.87 18.25
N VAL A 147 19.40 35.78 17.65
CA VAL A 147 19.90 34.53 17.07
C VAL A 147 20.16 33.48 18.15
N ALA A 148 20.73 33.85 19.29
CA ALA A 148 20.92 32.94 20.41
C ALA A 148 19.57 32.46 20.97
N LEU A 149 18.60 33.36 21.12
CA LEU A 149 17.23 33.02 21.51
C LEU A 149 16.61 32.02 20.53
N ALA A 150 16.71 32.28 19.23
CA ALA A 150 16.20 31.38 18.20
C ALA A 150 16.83 29.98 18.24
N LEU A 151 18.15 29.89 18.43
CA LEU A 151 18.83 28.61 18.62
C LEU A 151 18.35 27.89 19.89
N GLY A 152 18.10 28.64 20.97
CA GLY A 152 17.49 28.12 22.19
C GLY A 152 16.08 27.55 21.96
N VAL A 153 15.24 28.26 21.19
CA VAL A 153 13.90 27.78 20.80
C VAL A 153 14.00 26.49 19.97
N ILE A 154 14.91 26.42 19.00
CA ILE A 154 15.14 25.21 18.19
C ILE A 154 15.60 24.05 19.08
N ALA A 155 16.58 24.27 19.95
CA ALA A 155 17.08 23.26 20.87
C ALA A 155 15.97 22.74 21.81
N LEU A 156 15.18 23.65 22.39
CA LEU A 156 14.04 23.30 23.24
C LEU A 156 13.01 22.48 22.46
N SER A 157 12.67 22.89 21.24
CA SER A 157 11.74 22.13 20.39
C SER A 157 12.26 20.72 20.06
N ALA A 158 13.56 20.58 19.80
CA ALA A 158 14.20 19.29 19.50
C ALA A 158 14.16 18.36 20.72
N VAL A 159 14.45 18.88 21.91
CA VAL A 159 14.35 18.16 23.18
C VAL A 159 12.92 17.72 23.44
N MET A 160 11.95 18.61 23.25
CA MET A 160 10.53 18.30 23.38
C MET A 160 10.07 17.22 22.39
N LEU A 161 10.53 17.26 21.14
CA LEU A 161 10.26 16.21 20.15
C LEU A 161 10.82 14.85 20.59
N TYR A 162 12.06 14.82 21.07
CA TYR A 162 12.68 13.62 21.61
C TYR A 162 11.84 13.03 22.75
N TYR A 163 11.50 13.82 23.77
CA TYR A 163 10.70 13.32 24.90
C TYR A 163 9.32 12.84 24.48
N ARG A 164 8.64 13.54 23.56
CA ARG A 164 7.35 13.10 23.02
C ARG A 164 7.47 11.75 22.31
N ARG A 165 8.54 11.55 21.55
CA ARG A 165 8.76 10.28 20.86
C ARG A 165 9.18 9.16 21.81
N ALA A 166 9.94 9.47 22.86
CA ALA A 166 10.33 8.52 23.90
C ALA A 166 9.13 7.99 24.70
N GLN A 167 8.05 8.77 24.82
CA GLN A 167 6.83 8.36 25.50
C GLN A 167 5.99 7.33 24.72
N TYR A 168 6.28 7.10 23.44
CA TYR A 168 5.51 6.20 22.60
C TYR A 168 6.42 5.19 21.90
N PHE A 169 6.19 3.92 22.21
CA PHE A 169 6.87 2.79 21.60
C PHE A 169 5.81 1.75 21.27
N GLU A 170 5.70 1.39 19.99
CA GLU A 170 4.81 0.32 19.59
C GLU A 170 5.49 -1.01 19.91
N ARG A 171 5.07 -1.65 21.00
CA ARG A 171 5.54 -3.01 21.29
C ARG A 171 4.95 -3.95 20.25
N PRO A 172 5.74 -4.88 19.68
CA PRO A 172 5.17 -5.94 18.87
C PRO A 172 4.09 -6.67 19.68
N PRO A 173 2.93 -6.97 19.07
CA PRO A 173 1.83 -7.61 19.78
C PRO A 173 2.31 -8.93 20.40
N GLN A 174 2.05 -9.12 21.69
CA GLN A 174 2.28 -10.41 22.34
C GLN A 174 1.16 -11.37 21.89
N PRO A 175 1.48 -12.42 21.14
CA PRO A 175 0.48 -13.30 20.59
C PRO A 175 -0.08 -14.20 21.69
N ARG A 176 -1.36 -14.01 22.02
CA ARG A 176 -2.10 -14.94 22.88
C ARG A 176 -2.78 -15.97 22.00
N ARG A 177 -2.37 -17.22 22.11
CA ARG A 177 -3.06 -18.36 21.48
C ARG A 177 -4.48 -18.46 22.06
N ALA A 178 -5.49 -18.17 21.25
CA ALA A 178 -6.81 -18.74 21.49
C ALA A 178 -6.86 -20.11 20.78
N PRO A 179 -7.14 -21.22 21.47
CA PRO A 179 -7.44 -22.47 20.78
C PRO A 179 -8.76 -22.29 20.02
N VAL A 180 -8.67 -21.97 18.73
CA VAL A 180 -9.84 -21.91 17.86
C VAL A 180 -10.19 -23.35 17.48
N ARG A 181 -11.25 -23.88 18.10
CA ARG A 181 -11.83 -25.20 17.79
C ARG A 181 -13.03 -25.13 16.82
N ALA A 182 -13.33 -23.94 16.30
CA ALA A 182 -14.39 -23.77 15.32
C ALA A 182 -13.98 -24.42 13.99
N MET A 183 -14.93 -25.14 13.38
CA MET A 183 -14.80 -25.71 12.04
C MET A 183 -15.69 -24.91 11.08
N PRO A 184 -15.27 -24.71 9.83
CA PRO A 184 -16.11 -24.12 8.81
C PRO A 184 -17.39 -24.93 8.58
N THR A 185 -18.51 -24.23 8.44
CA THR A 185 -19.85 -24.81 8.24
C THR A 185 -20.42 -24.57 6.84
N ALA A 186 -19.74 -23.76 6.03
CA ALA A 186 -20.11 -23.48 4.64
C ALA A 186 -18.86 -23.45 3.75
N LYS A 187 -19.06 -23.69 2.46
CA LYS A 187 -18.04 -23.61 1.41
C LYS A 187 -18.13 -22.27 0.69
N VAL A 188 -17.01 -21.55 0.64
CA VAL A 188 -16.92 -20.23 0.00
C VAL A 188 -15.90 -20.27 -1.12
N THR A 189 -16.31 -19.79 -2.29
CA THR A 189 -15.43 -19.57 -3.44
C THR A 189 -15.24 -18.07 -3.64
N ILE A 190 -13.99 -17.60 -3.60
CA ILE A 190 -13.62 -16.20 -3.82
C ILE A 190 -12.88 -16.08 -5.15
N VAL A 191 -13.46 -15.36 -6.10
CA VAL A 191 -12.83 -15.00 -7.37
C VAL A 191 -12.43 -13.53 -7.32
N THR A 192 -11.13 -13.25 -7.24
CA THR A 192 -10.64 -11.87 -7.26
C THR A 192 -10.25 -11.46 -8.67
N ILE A 193 -10.75 -10.32 -9.15
CA ILE A 193 -10.38 -9.75 -10.45
C ILE A 193 -9.46 -8.55 -10.23
N ARG A 194 -8.29 -8.56 -10.86
CA ARG A 194 -7.31 -7.48 -10.70
C ARG A 194 -7.66 -6.26 -11.55
N SER A 195 -7.74 -5.09 -10.92
CA SER A 195 -7.92 -3.79 -11.57
C SER A 195 -9.19 -3.64 -12.42
N LEU A 196 -10.33 -4.16 -11.93
CA LEU A 196 -11.63 -3.96 -12.57
C LEU A 196 -12.46 -2.99 -11.72
N SER A 197 -12.63 -1.75 -12.20
CA SER A 197 -13.44 -0.76 -11.48
C SER A 197 -14.91 -1.10 -11.56
N TYR A 198 -15.68 -0.62 -10.57
CA TYR A 198 -17.14 -0.71 -10.60
C TYR A 198 -17.73 -0.06 -11.85
N ASP A 199 -17.18 1.08 -12.28
CA ASP A 199 -17.67 1.81 -13.46
C ASP A 199 -17.45 1.03 -14.76
N TRP A 200 -16.33 0.30 -14.89
CA TRP A 200 -16.09 -0.58 -16.03
C TRP A 200 -17.07 -1.74 -16.04
N LEU A 201 -17.37 -2.33 -14.87
CA LEU A 201 -18.37 -3.40 -14.74
C LEU A 201 -19.76 -2.91 -15.16
N VAL A 202 -20.21 -1.75 -14.67
CA VAL A 202 -21.53 -1.19 -15.02
C VAL A 202 -21.62 -0.85 -16.50
N THR A 203 -20.58 -0.24 -17.06
CA THR A 203 -20.51 0.09 -18.49
C THR A 203 -20.58 -1.18 -19.34
N ALA A 204 -19.75 -2.18 -19.01
CA ALA A 204 -19.70 -3.44 -19.74
C ALA A 204 -20.99 -4.27 -19.59
N ALA A 205 -21.69 -4.17 -18.45
CA ALA A 205 -23.00 -4.79 -18.28
C ALA A 205 -24.07 -4.15 -19.18
N GLY A 206 -24.04 -2.83 -19.37
CA GLY A 206 -24.93 -2.13 -20.30
C GLY A 206 -24.66 -2.45 -21.78
N GLU A 207 -23.47 -2.94 -22.08
CA GLU A 207 -23.04 -3.37 -23.42
C GLU A 207 -23.12 -4.91 -23.62
N GLU A 208 -23.70 -5.64 -22.66
CA GLU A 208 -23.83 -7.11 -22.69
C GLU A 208 -22.49 -7.90 -22.74
N ALA A 209 -21.36 -7.26 -22.40
CA ALA A 209 -20.04 -7.89 -22.41
C ALA A 209 -19.74 -8.79 -21.19
N THR A 210 -20.62 -8.77 -20.17
CA THR A 210 -20.46 -9.55 -18.93
C THR A 210 -21.74 -10.30 -18.53
N PRO A 211 -22.25 -11.21 -19.39
CA PRO A 211 -23.55 -11.85 -19.18
C PRO A 211 -23.60 -12.75 -17.94
N ALA A 212 -22.50 -13.40 -17.53
CA ALA A 212 -22.51 -14.25 -16.34
C ALA A 212 -22.58 -13.42 -15.06
N LEU A 213 -21.80 -12.35 -14.95
CA LEU A 213 -21.85 -11.42 -13.84
C LEU A 213 -23.21 -10.70 -13.79
N HIS A 214 -23.79 -10.37 -14.95
CA HIS A 214 -25.13 -9.81 -15.04
C HIS A 214 -26.18 -10.80 -14.49
N ALA A 215 -26.14 -12.07 -14.88
CA ALA A 215 -27.05 -13.10 -14.37
C ALA A 215 -26.93 -13.34 -12.86
N LEU A 216 -25.72 -13.17 -12.29
CA LEU A 216 -25.52 -13.27 -10.84
C LEU A 216 -26.08 -12.06 -10.08
N ARG A 217 -26.18 -10.90 -10.72
CA ARG A 217 -26.61 -9.64 -10.09
C ARG A 217 -27.98 -9.76 -9.43
N ASP A 218 -28.92 -10.44 -10.06
CA ASP A 218 -30.31 -10.54 -9.59
C ASP A 218 -30.46 -11.34 -8.29
N ARG A 219 -29.45 -12.15 -7.94
CA ARG A 219 -29.42 -12.98 -6.72
C ARG A 219 -28.21 -12.68 -5.82
N SER A 220 -27.59 -11.52 -6.00
CA SER A 220 -26.37 -11.17 -5.27
C SER A 220 -26.40 -9.79 -4.66
N TYR A 221 -25.60 -9.63 -3.62
CA TYR A 221 -25.27 -8.35 -3.04
C TYR A 221 -24.11 -7.74 -3.84
N LEU A 222 -24.42 -6.86 -4.79
CA LEU A 222 -23.45 -6.11 -5.59
C LEU A 222 -23.26 -4.70 -5.03
N THR A 223 -22.08 -4.41 -4.49
CA THR A 223 -21.74 -3.08 -3.94
C THR A 223 -20.39 -2.56 -4.47
N ARG A 224 -20.18 -1.26 -4.31
CA ARG A 224 -18.88 -0.62 -4.51
C ARG A 224 -17.93 -0.99 -3.38
N LEU A 225 -16.70 -1.31 -3.75
CA LEU A 225 -15.63 -1.60 -2.81
C LEU A 225 -14.65 -0.43 -2.81
N THR A 226 -14.69 0.39 -1.77
CA THR A 226 -13.86 1.59 -1.64
C THR A 226 -12.45 1.18 -1.19
N PRO A 227 -11.43 1.38 -2.05
CA PRO A 227 -10.04 1.21 -1.67
C PRO A 227 -9.59 2.33 -0.71
N PHE A 228 -8.51 2.09 0.02
CA PHE A 228 -7.87 3.14 0.80
C PHE A 228 -6.67 3.72 0.04
N ASN A 229 -6.39 5.00 0.27
CA ASN A 229 -5.23 5.67 -0.28
C ASN A 229 -3.95 4.98 0.19
N SER A 230 -3.33 4.23 -0.71
CA SER A 230 -2.09 3.52 -0.49
C SER A 230 -0.98 4.14 -1.36
N SER A 231 0.27 3.85 -1.03
CA SER A 231 1.45 4.06 -1.88
C SER A 231 1.85 2.78 -2.62
N SER A 232 1.18 1.65 -2.35
CA SER A 232 1.49 0.35 -2.95
C SER A 232 0.26 -0.53 -3.16
N PRO A 233 0.07 -1.12 -4.36
CA PRO A 233 -1.02 -2.08 -4.58
C PRO A 233 -0.91 -3.28 -3.64
N ARG A 234 0.31 -3.66 -3.23
CA ARG A 234 0.56 -4.78 -2.32
C ARG A 234 -0.13 -4.61 -0.97
N ALA A 235 -0.20 -3.38 -0.46
CA ALA A 235 -0.86 -3.11 0.81
C ALA A 235 -2.36 -3.38 0.69
N LEU A 236 -2.98 -2.99 -0.43
CA LEU A 236 -4.39 -3.23 -0.72
C LEU A 236 -4.71 -4.74 -0.77
N TRP A 237 -3.90 -5.51 -1.50
CA TRP A 237 -4.04 -6.97 -1.55
C TRP A 237 -3.80 -7.64 -0.20
N ALA A 238 -2.82 -7.18 0.58
CA ALA A 238 -2.60 -7.68 1.93
C ALA A 238 -3.80 -7.39 2.85
N SER A 239 -4.41 -6.21 2.75
CA SER A 239 -5.62 -5.87 3.49
C SER A 239 -6.83 -6.72 3.08
N LEU A 240 -6.98 -6.99 1.78
CA LEU A 240 -8.03 -7.89 1.26
C LEU A 240 -7.86 -9.32 1.81
N ALA A 241 -6.62 -9.80 1.93
CA ALA A 241 -6.33 -11.13 2.45
C ALA A 241 -6.47 -11.25 3.98
N THR A 242 -6.21 -10.18 4.73
CA THR A 242 -6.08 -10.23 6.20
C THR A 242 -7.24 -9.58 6.95
N GLY A 243 -8.02 -8.71 6.31
CA GLY A 243 -9.05 -7.89 6.98
C GLY A 243 -8.46 -6.80 7.88
N LYS A 244 -7.17 -6.50 7.72
CA LYS A 244 -6.42 -5.52 8.52
C LYS A 244 -5.88 -4.41 7.64
N LEU A 245 -5.63 -3.24 8.20
CA LEU A 245 -4.99 -2.11 7.54
C LEU A 245 -3.46 -2.17 7.60
N PRO A 246 -2.74 -1.39 6.76
CA PRO A 246 -1.29 -1.44 6.66
C PRO A 246 -0.52 -1.25 7.97
N ASN A 247 -1.05 -0.46 8.90
CA ASN A 247 -0.48 -0.29 10.23
C ASN A 247 -0.51 -1.57 11.09
N ARG A 248 -1.40 -2.53 10.82
CA ARG A 248 -1.52 -3.80 11.54
C ARG A 248 -0.78 -4.94 10.84
N HIS A 249 -1.03 -5.17 9.55
CA HIS A 249 -0.33 -6.24 8.82
C HIS A 249 1.10 -5.87 8.41
N GLY A 250 1.48 -4.58 8.43
CA GLY A 250 2.86 -4.13 8.22
C GLY A 250 3.33 -4.12 6.77
N VAL A 251 2.45 -4.33 5.79
CA VAL A 251 2.79 -4.18 4.36
C VAL A 251 2.61 -2.71 3.98
N THR A 252 3.65 -1.91 4.20
CA THR A 252 3.67 -0.46 3.93
C THR A 252 4.18 -0.10 2.52
N GLY A 253 4.86 -1.03 1.85
CA GLY A 253 5.47 -0.81 0.55
C GLY A 253 6.16 -2.06 0.00
N ARG A 254 7.03 -1.88 -1.01
CA ARG A 254 7.78 -2.99 -1.62
C ARG A 254 8.93 -3.50 -0.74
N TYR A 255 9.59 -2.60 -0.03
CA TYR A 255 10.79 -2.88 0.73
C TYR A 255 10.76 -2.14 2.07
N SER A 256 11.33 -2.77 3.07
CA SER A 256 11.87 -2.10 4.25
C SER A 256 13.39 -1.97 4.11
N TYR A 257 13.98 -1.00 4.81
CA TYR A 257 15.37 -0.61 4.59
C TYR A 257 16.18 -0.76 5.88
N ARG A 258 17.28 -1.51 5.81
CA ARG A 258 18.29 -1.57 6.86
C ARG A 258 19.53 -0.80 6.39
N THR A 259 20.02 0.07 7.25
CA THR A 259 21.17 0.96 7.02
C THR A 259 22.14 0.88 8.19
N LEU A 260 23.28 1.61 8.12
CA LEU A 260 24.18 1.76 9.27
C LEU A 260 23.50 2.33 10.52
N LEU A 261 22.44 3.13 10.34
CA LEU A 261 21.77 3.83 11.43
C LEU A 261 20.69 2.98 12.12
N ASN A 262 20.35 1.81 11.59
CA ASN A 262 19.23 0.99 12.07
C ASN A 262 19.48 -0.51 11.85
N ARG A 263 20.59 -1.01 12.39
CA ARG A 263 21.02 -2.41 12.18
C ARG A 263 20.02 -3.43 12.75
N ASP A 264 19.49 -3.16 13.94
CA ASP A 264 18.62 -4.09 14.66
C ASP A 264 17.20 -4.13 14.06
N GLU A 265 16.61 -2.97 13.77
CA GLU A 265 15.26 -2.85 13.25
C GLU A 265 15.19 -2.10 11.91
N PRO A 266 14.61 -2.70 10.85
CA PRO A 266 14.49 -2.05 9.56
C PRO A 266 13.47 -0.90 9.58
N TRP A 267 13.72 0.12 8.77
CA TRP A 267 12.78 1.20 8.51
C TRP A 267 11.69 0.70 7.57
N LEU A 268 10.45 0.68 8.08
CA LEU A 268 9.25 0.33 7.33
C LEU A 268 8.74 1.50 6.50
N ASN A 269 8.85 2.71 7.05
CA ASN A 269 8.48 3.96 6.39
C ASN A 269 9.71 4.89 6.35
N ILE A 270 9.93 5.54 5.22
CA ILE A 270 11.01 6.51 5.05
C ILE A 270 10.44 7.88 4.71
N PRO A 271 11.14 8.99 5.00
CA PRO A 271 10.67 10.31 4.63
C PRO A 271 10.39 10.43 3.13
N ILE A 272 9.31 11.10 2.80
CA ILE A 272 8.80 11.35 1.46
C ILE A 272 8.91 12.87 1.18
N GLY A 273 8.76 13.34 -0.06
CA GLY A 273 8.75 14.78 -0.42
C GLY A 273 10.13 15.44 -0.53
N VAL A 274 11.20 14.73 -0.17
CA VAL A 274 12.57 15.26 -0.16
C VAL A 274 13.56 14.39 -0.96
N ALA A 275 13.07 13.52 -1.85
CA ALA A 275 13.90 12.53 -2.58
C ALA A 275 14.76 11.64 -1.65
N PHE A 276 14.27 11.35 -0.44
CA PHE A 276 15.00 10.58 0.58
C PHE A 276 15.56 9.24 0.08
N PRO A 277 14.89 8.45 -0.78
CA PRO A 277 15.46 7.20 -1.28
C PRO A 277 16.80 7.36 -2.01
N SER A 278 17.10 8.55 -2.55
CA SER A 278 18.30 8.82 -3.34
C SER A 278 19.52 9.23 -2.52
N TRP A 279 19.32 9.78 -1.31
CA TRP A 279 20.43 10.34 -0.50
C TRP A 279 20.32 10.04 0.99
N GLY A 280 19.12 9.73 1.51
CA GLY A 280 18.84 9.57 2.93
C GLY A 280 19.13 8.17 3.49
N LEU A 281 19.28 7.18 2.62
CA LEU A 281 19.65 5.81 3.01
C LEU A 281 21.18 5.68 3.06
N ILE A 282 21.75 5.74 4.27
CA ILE A 282 23.21 5.73 4.46
C ILE A 282 23.78 4.31 4.25
N PRO A 283 24.68 4.08 3.28
CA PRO A 283 25.20 2.75 2.97
C PRO A 283 25.99 2.08 4.12
N PRO A 284 26.06 0.74 4.17
CA PRO A 284 25.38 -0.22 3.29
C PRO A 284 23.86 -0.22 3.47
N VAL A 285 23.15 -0.32 2.34
CA VAL A 285 21.67 -0.36 2.31
C VAL A 285 21.24 -1.77 1.92
N GLU A 286 20.57 -2.45 2.84
CA GLU A 286 19.90 -3.72 2.59
C GLU A 286 18.41 -3.48 2.40
N LYS A 287 17.85 -4.00 1.30
CA LYS A 287 16.42 -3.93 0.97
C LYS A 287 15.77 -5.26 1.35
N ILE A 288 14.93 -5.23 2.37
CA ILE A 288 14.21 -6.39 2.87
C ILE A 288 12.80 -6.36 2.28
N ALA A 289 12.45 -7.35 1.45
CA ALA A 289 11.10 -7.45 0.92
C ALA A 289 10.10 -7.66 2.06
N ALA A 290 8.91 -7.04 1.95
CA ALA A 290 7.83 -7.35 2.88
C ALA A 290 7.50 -8.86 2.79
N PRO A 291 7.22 -9.55 3.91
CA PRO A 291 6.68 -10.89 3.85
C PRO A 291 5.32 -10.81 3.17
N LEU A 292 5.22 -11.26 1.93
CA LEU A 292 4.00 -11.25 1.15
C LEU A 292 3.40 -12.67 1.18
N PRO A 293 2.08 -12.80 1.04
CA PRO A 293 1.11 -11.77 0.66
C PRO A 293 0.50 -10.96 1.83
N SER A 294 0.76 -11.31 3.09
CA SER A 294 -0.02 -10.82 4.24
C SER A 294 0.78 -10.07 5.31
N GLY A 295 2.07 -9.84 5.11
CA GLY A 295 2.90 -9.15 6.08
C GLY A 295 3.15 -9.98 7.33
N ARG A 296 2.93 -9.34 8.48
CA ARG A 296 3.03 -9.94 9.83
C ARG A 296 1.73 -10.58 10.31
N SER A 297 0.65 -10.45 9.54
CA SER A 297 -0.66 -11.00 9.90
C SER A 297 -0.99 -12.22 9.06
N LEU A 298 -1.88 -13.06 9.60
CA LEU A 298 -2.36 -14.24 8.90
C LEU A 298 -3.40 -13.84 7.84
N PRO A 299 -3.24 -14.32 6.61
CA PRO A 299 -4.31 -14.23 5.63
C PRO A 299 -5.43 -15.23 5.96
N LEU A 300 -6.61 -14.99 5.42
CA LEU A 300 -7.83 -15.79 5.62
C LEU A 300 -7.61 -17.31 5.46
N TRP A 301 -6.90 -17.73 4.42
CA TRP A 301 -6.61 -19.15 4.21
C TRP A 301 -5.69 -19.76 5.27
N SER A 302 -4.76 -18.99 5.85
CA SER A 302 -3.91 -19.46 6.95
C SER A 302 -4.65 -19.51 8.28
N ILE A 303 -5.68 -18.68 8.45
CA ILE A 303 -6.59 -18.79 9.60
C ILE A 303 -7.28 -20.17 9.56
N LEU A 304 -7.77 -20.57 8.39
CA LEU A 304 -8.43 -21.87 8.18
C LEU A 304 -7.48 -23.06 8.33
N THR A 305 -6.31 -23.02 7.70
CA THR A 305 -5.37 -24.16 7.79
C THR A 305 -4.90 -24.36 9.22
N ARG A 306 -4.75 -23.27 10.00
CA ARG A 306 -4.44 -23.36 11.44
C ARG A 306 -5.58 -23.89 12.29
N SER A 307 -6.84 -23.68 11.89
CA SER A 307 -7.98 -24.34 12.54
C SER A 307 -8.17 -25.77 12.05
N GLY A 308 -7.30 -26.32 11.20
CA GLY A 308 -7.39 -27.68 10.68
C GLY A 308 -8.26 -27.84 9.43
N ALA A 309 -8.75 -26.74 8.85
CA ALA A 309 -9.54 -26.76 7.63
C ALA A 309 -8.66 -26.49 6.39
N PRO A 310 -8.67 -27.35 5.35
CA PRO A 310 -7.88 -27.12 4.15
C PRO A 310 -8.37 -25.90 3.38
N ALA A 311 -7.47 -25.22 2.67
CA ALA A 311 -7.80 -24.10 1.80
C ALA A 311 -7.04 -24.20 0.47
N VAL A 312 -7.67 -23.75 -0.61
CA VAL A 312 -7.07 -23.66 -1.95
C VAL A 312 -6.83 -22.20 -2.30
N VAL A 313 -5.60 -21.86 -2.70
CA VAL A 313 -5.25 -20.51 -3.15
C VAL A 313 -4.47 -20.59 -4.46
N VAL A 314 -4.99 -19.94 -5.49
CA VAL A 314 -4.40 -19.96 -6.84
C VAL A 314 -4.20 -18.55 -7.37
N ASN A 315 -2.97 -18.26 -7.79
CA ASN A 315 -2.56 -17.03 -8.48
C ASN A 315 -2.68 -15.74 -7.65
N TRP A 316 -2.76 -15.85 -6.31
CA TRP A 316 -2.88 -14.67 -5.43
C TRP A 316 -1.70 -13.70 -5.59
N PRO A 317 -1.92 -12.39 -5.79
CA PRO A 317 -0.83 -11.43 -6.03
C PRO A 317 0.27 -11.45 -4.96
N ALA A 318 1.53 -11.51 -5.41
CA ALA A 318 2.72 -11.60 -4.57
C ALA A 318 2.79 -12.81 -3.63
N SER A 319 2.20 -13.94 -4.04
CA SER A 319 2.36 -15.24 -3.36
C SER A 319 3.64 -16.00 -3.76
N HIS A 320 4.44 -15.48 -4.70
CA HIS A 320 5.78 -16.01 -4.97
C HIS A 320 6.68 -15.88 -3.74
N GLY A 321 7.29 -16.99 -3.32
CA GLY A 321 8.05 -17.06 -2.06
C GLY A 321 7.61 -18.16 -1.08
N SER A 322 6.68 -19.03 -1.50
CA SER A 322 5.99 -20.14 -0.81
C SER A 322 4.60 -19.76 -0.28
N LEU A 323 3.58 -20.51 -0.72
CA LEU A 323 2.27 -20.49 -0.08
C LEU A 323 2.42 -20.99 1.36
N PRO A 324 1.66 -20.45 2.33
CA PRO A 324 1.74 -20.90 3.71
C PRO A 324 1.53 -22.42 3.85
N GLU A 325 2.14 -23.02 4.87
CA GLU A 325 1.98 -24.44 5.17
C GLU A 325 0.49 -24.81 5.35
N GLY A 326 0.10 -25.97 4.80
CA GLY A 326 -1.28 -26.46 4.79
C GLY A 326 -2.19 -25.90 3.68
N VAL A 327 -1.73 -24.91 2.88
CA VAL A 327 -2.49 -24.36 1.75
C VAL A 327 -2.14 -25.11 0.46
N ARG A 328 -3.15 -25.62 -0.24
CA ARG A 328 -3.00 -26.23 -1.58
C ARG A 328 -3.09 -25.16 -2.67
N GLY A 329 -2.41 -25.37 -3.80
CA GLY A 329 -2.52 -24.48 -4.96
C GLY A 329 -1.21 -23.94 -5.52
N ALA A 330 -1.27 -22.75 -6.13
CA ALA A 330 -0.18 -22.20 -6.92
C ALA A 330 -0.02 -20.68 -6.76
N SER A 331 1.23 -20.22 -6.81
CA SER A 331 1.57 -18.79 -6.67
C SER A 331 1.16 -17.93 -7.87
N ASP A 332 1.35 -16.60 -7.77
CA ASP A 332 1.18 -15.61 -8.86
C ASP A 332 2.15 -15.76 -10.05
N GLN A 333 2.98 -16.81 -10.01
CA GLN A 333 3.90 -17.18 -11.08
C GLN A 333 3.54 -18.54 -11.71
N ILE A 334 2.29 -19.00 -11.56
CA ILE A 334 1.77 -20.32 -11.95
C ILE A 334 2.28 -20.84 -13.31
N CYS A 335 2.32 -20.01 -14.37
CA CYS A 335 2.82 -20.40 -15.70
C CYS A 335 4.19 -19.80 -16.08
N ARG A 336 4.99 -19.35 -15.10
CA ARG A 336 6.39 -18.95 -15.28
C ARG A 336 7.31 -20.09 -14.80
N SER A 337 8.40 -20.30 -15.53
CA SER A 337 9.40 -21.34 -15.25
C SER A 337 9.93 -21.24 -13.81
N GLY A 338 9.73 -22.30 -13.01
CA GLY A 338 10.29 -22.42 -11.64
C GLY A 338 9.37 -22.00 -10.48
N SER A 339 8.08 -21.73 -10.70
CA SER A 339 7.20 -21.32 -9.59
C SER A 339 6.84 -22.48 -8.65
N ALA A 340 7.03 -22.25 -7.36
CA ALA A 340 6.79 -23.24 -6.30
C ALA A 340 5.29 -23.42 -6.07
N ALA A 341 4.66 -24.34 -6.80
CA ALA A 341 3.63 -25.17 -6.19
C ALA A 341 4.32 -26.08 -5.15
N GLN A 342 3.57 -26.46 -4.10
CA GLN A 342 3.98 -27.59 -3.25
C GLN A 342 4.32 -28.78 -4.17
N ALA A 343 5.31 -29.59 -3.80
CA ALA A 343 5.88 -30.60 -4.70
C ALA A 343 4.81 -31.53 -5.32
N GLY A 344 3.70 -31.80 -4.63
CA GLY A 344 2.58 -32.62 -5.11
C GLY A 344 1.69 -31.99 -6.19
N ASP A 345 1.56 -30.66 -6.25
CA ASP A 345 0.63 -29.98 -7.20
C ASP A 345 1.33 -29.50 -8.48
N ARG A 346 2.67 -29.61 -8.57
CA ARG A 346 3.48 -29.08 -9.69
C ARG A 346 3.09 -29.65 -11.05
N THR A 347 2.94 -30.96 -11.16
CA THR A 347 2.61 -31.63 -12.43
C THR A 347 1.25 -31.17 -12.95
N ARG A 348 0.27 -31.03 -12.05
CA ARG A 348 -1.07 -30.54 -12.39
C ARG A 348 -1.04 -29.11 -12.91
N VAL A 349 -0.33 -28.23 -12.21
CA VAL A 349 -0.14 -26.85 -12.63
C VAL A 349 0.50 -26.76 -14.02
N GLN A 350 1.57 -27.53 -14.24
CA GLN A 350 2.27 -27.54 -15.52
C GLN A 350 1.39 -28.06 -16.65
N GLY A 351 0.63 -29.14 -16.43
CA GLY A 351 -0.36 -29.65 -17.38
C GLY A 351 -1.42 -28.60 -17.72
N ALA A 352 -2.00 -27.95 -16.72
CA ALA A 352 -3.01 -26.90 -16.91
C ALA A 352 -2.47 -25.72 -17.75
N CYS A 353 -1.23 -25.28 -17.52
CA CYS A 353 -0.59 -24.23 -18.31
C CYS A 353 -0.36 -24.66 -19.77
N VAL A 354 0.08 -25.90 -20.01
CA VAL A 354 0.30 -26.44 -21.37
C VAL A 354 -1.02 -26.52 -22.13
N GLU A 355 -2.08 -27.02 -21.51
CA GLU A 355 -3.40 -27.13 -22.13
C GLU A 355 -4.10 -25.77 -22.32
N ALA A 356 -3.80 -24.78 -21.48
CA ALA A 356 -4.40 -23.45 -21.60
C ALA A 356 -3.79 -22.64 -22.75
N ALA A 357 -2.53 -22.88 -23.09
CA ALA A 357 -1.76 -22.06 -24.03
C ALA A 357 -2.31 -22.04 -25.49
N PRO A 358 -2.75 -23.17 -26.10
CA PRO A 358 -3.31 -23.16 -27.46
C PRO A 358 -4.58 -22.32 -27.56
N ARG A 359 -5.51 -22.50 -26.62
CA ARG A 359 -6.79 -21.79 -26.60
C ARG A 359 -6.60 -20.28 -26.36
N ALA A 360 -5.66 -19.92 -25.49
CA ALA A 360 -5.29 -18.51 -25.30
C ALA A 360 -4.70 -17.90 -26.58
N ARG A 361 -3.89 -18.66 -27.33
CA ARG A 361 -3.33 -18.21 -28.62
C ARG A 361 -4.44 -17.93 -29.63
N GLU A 362 -5.38 -18.83 -29.79
CA GLU A 362 -6.51 -18.67 -30.73
C GLU A 362 -7.34 -17.41 -30.44
N LEU A 363 -7.69 -17.21 -29.17
CA LEU A 363 -8.48 -16.05 -28.72
C LEU A 363 -7.71 -14.72 -28.84
N THR A 364 -6.38 -14.73 -28.72
CA THR A 364 -5.55 -13.52 -28.86
C THR A 364 -5.23 -13.18 -30.31
N VAL A 365 -5.15 -14.17 -31.21
CA VAL A 365 -4.77 -13.99 -32.63
C VAL A 365 -5.81 -13.22 -33.44
N ARG A 366 -7.05 -13.11 -32.95
CA ARG A 366 -8.13 -12.36 -33.61
C ARG A 366 -7.85 -10.85 -33.74
N ASP A 367 -6.87 -10.29 -33.02
CA ASP A 367 -6.54 -8.86 -33.10
C ASP A 367 -5.14 -8.61 -33.68
N THR A 368 -5.07 -8.34 -34.99
CA THR A 368 -3.81 -8.05 -35.71
C THR A 368 -3.30 -6.63 -35.49
N ARG A 369 -4.05 -5.75 -34.79
CA ARG A 369 -3.74 -4.32 -34.64
C ARG A 369 -2.65 -4.03 -33.61
N PHE A 370 -2.30 -5.01 -32.77
CA PHE A 370 -1.28 -4.88 -31.72
C PHE A 370 0.05 -5.53 -32.12
N ASP A 371 1.15 -4.93 -31.64
CA ASP A 371 2.48 -5.49 -31.79
C ASP A 371 2.62 -6.85 -31.08
N GLU A 372 3.62 -7.65 -31.48
CA GLU A 372 3.84 -9.00 -30.93
C GLU A 372 4.13 -8.96 -29.42
N ARG A 373 4.71 -7.87 -28.90
CA ARG A 373 4.99 -7.70 -27.47
C ARG A 373 3.70 -7.60 -26.65
N THR A 374 2.77 -6.75 -27.11
CA THR A 374 1.45 -6.54 -26.49
C THR A 374 0.63 -7.82 -26.55
N ARG A 375 0.54 -8.45 -27.74
CA ARG A 375 -0.16 -9.74 -27.92
C ARG A 375 0.42 -10.83 -27.03
N ARG A 376 1.74 -10.92 -26.91
CA ARG A 376 2.40 -11.89 -26.01
C ARG A 376 2.06 -11.66 -24.55
N ARG A 377 1.93 -10.40 -24.11
CA ARG A 377 1.56 -10.05 -22.74
C ARG A 377 0.11 -10.45 -22.43
N ILE A 378 -0.82 -10.06 -23.30
CA ILE A 378 -2.25 -10.43 -23.20
C ILE A 378 -2.41 -11.96 -23.21
N ARG A 379 -1.76 -12.65 -24.14
CA ARG A 379 -1.81 -14.12 -24.23
C ARG A 379 -1.29 -14.80 -22.96
N ARG A 380 -0.20 -14.30 -22.38
CA ARG A 380 0.38 -14.88 -21.15
C ARG A 380 -0.57 -14.72 -19.96
N ALA A 381 -1.22 -13.58 -19.83
CA ALA A 381 -2.21 -13.34 -18.79
C ALA A 381 -3.41 -14.29 -18.96
N LEU A 382 -3.95 -14.42 -20.18
CA LEU A 382 -5.05 -15.34 -20.46
C LEU A 382 -4.69 -16.80 -20.20
N THR A 383 -3.49 -17.25 -20.59
CA THR A 383 -3.00 -18.60 -20.25
C THR A 383 -2.95 -18.80 -18.73
N SER A 384 -2.46 -17.81 -17.99
CA SER A 384 -2.36 -17.85 -16.53
C SER A 384 -3.75 -17.98 -15.88
N ASP A 385 -4.71 -17.17 -16.31
CA ASP A 385 -6.06 -17.16 -15.74
C ASP A 385 -6.84 -18.44 -16.04
N ARG A 386 -6.73 -18.95 -17.28
CA ARG A 386 -7.33 -20.25 -17.65
C ARG A 386 -6.72 -21.41 -16.87
N ALA A 387 -5.38 -21.42 -16.70
CA ALA A 387 -4.72 -22.43 -15.89
C ALA A 387 -5.12 -22.32 -14.42
N SER A 388 -5.28 -21.10 -13.91
CA SER A 388 -5.70 -20.83 -12.52
C SER A 388 -7.09 -21.35 -12.23
N ALA A 389 -8.06 -21.09 -13.13
CA ALA A 389 -9.43 -21.61 -13.01
C ALA A 389 -9.44 -23.15 -12.99
N ARG A 390 -8.76 -23.80 -13.93
CA ARG A 390 -8.67 -25.27 -14.00
C ARG A 390 -8.05 -25.89 -12.75
N VAL A 391 -6.93 -25.34 -12.28
CA VAL A 391 -6.24 -25.84 -11.08
C VAL A 391 -7.13 -25.66 -9.85
N ALA A 392 -7.80 -24.52 -9.72
CA ALA A 392 -8.72 -24.28 -8.61
C ALA A 392 -9.90 -25.26 -8.59
N ILE A 393 -10.56 -25.45 -9.74
CA ILE A 393 -11.68 -26.39 -9.90
C ILE A 393 -11.24 -27.82 -9.52
N ALA A 394 -10.11 -28.28 -10.05
CA ALA A 394 -9.58 -29.60 -9.76
C ALA A 394 -9.26 -29.79 -8.26
N LEU A 395 -8.60 -28.81 -7.64
CA LEU A 395 -8.22 -28.90 -6.22
C LEU A 395 -9.41 -28.78 -5.27
N ALA A 396 -10.41 -27.96 -5.60
CA ALA A 396 -11.58 -27.77 -4.77
C ALA A 396 -12.44 -29.05 -4.69
N ASN A 397 -12.63 -29.71 -5.83
CA ASN A 397 -13.45 -30.92 -5.93
C ASN A 397 -12.79 -32.17 -5.32
N GLU A 398 -11.46 -32.20 -5.22
CA GLU A 398 -10.73 -33.33 -4.64
C GLU A 398 -10.79 -33.42 -3.10
N SER A 399 -11.02 -32.31 -2.40
CA SER A 399 -10.83 -32.25 -0.95
C SER A 399 -11.98 -31.58 -0.20
N ALA A 400 -13.11 -31.31 -0.87
CA ALA A 400 -14.26 -30.64 -0.29
C ALA A 400 -13.86 -29.45 0.59
N VAL A 401 -13.02 -28.56 0.02
CA VAL A 401 -12.39 -27.49 0.80
C VAL A 401 -13.40 -26.38 1.13
N PRO A 402 -13.44 -25.88 2.38
CA PRO A 402 -14.36 -24.81 2.77
C PRO A 402 -13.99 -23.44 2.20
N LEU A 403 -12.77 -23.25 1.71
CA LEU A 403 -12.35 -22.02 1.06
C LEU A 403 -11.53 -22.30 -0.20
N THR A 404 -11.99 -21.76 -1.32
CA THR A 404 -11.22 -21.66 -2.56
C THR A 404 -11.04 -20.20 -2.97
N VAL A 405 -9.80 -19.79 -3.23
CA VAL A 405 -9.47 -18.43 -3.68
C VAL A 405 -8.75 -18.49 -5.02
N VAL A 406 -9.28 -17.77 -6.02
CA VAL A 406 -8.70 -17.70 -7.38
C VAL A 406 -8.55 -16.25 -7.78
N SER A 407 -7.35 -15.87 -8.24
CA SER A 407 -7.10 -14.52 -8.75
C SER A 407 -6.93 -14.49 -10.27
N LEU A 408 -7.64 -13.57 -10.92
CA LEU A 408 -7.62 -13.34 -12.37
C LEU A 408 -6.92 -12.02 -12.69
N ASN A 409 -5.96 -12.03 -13.63
CA ASN A 409 -5.08 -10.92 -13.97
C ASN A 409 -5.31 -10.32 -15.36
N GLN A 410 -6.19 -10.90 -16.18
CA GLN A 410 -6.36 -10.56 -17.59
C GLN A 410 -6.72 -9.08 -17.84
N VAL A 411 -7.58 -8.49 -17.01
CA VAL A 411 -7.98 -7.08 -17.12
C VAL A 411 -6.79 -6.14 -16.89
N GLU A 412 -6.11 -6.27 -15.74
CA GLU A 412 -4.92 -5.46 -15.41
C GLU A 412 -3.82 -5.61 -16.47
N GLU A 413 -3.49 -6.84 -16.87
CA GLU A 413 -2.40 -7.07 -17.81
C GLU A 413 -2.74 -6.58 -19.22
N THR A 414 -4.01 -6.68 -19.65
CA THR A 414 -4.47 -6.11 -20.93
C THR A 414 -4.39 -4.58 -20.89
N ALA A 415 -4.95 -3.95 -19.85
CA ALA A 415 -4.90 -2.49 -19.69
C ALA A 415 -3.45 -1.95 -19.67
N ARG A 416 -2.53 -2.67 -19.01
CA ARG A 416 -1.09 -2.33 -19.01
C ARG A 416 -0.41 -2.61 -20.35
N ALA A 417 -0.83 -3.64 -21.07
CA ALA A 417 -0.24 -4.01 -22.36
C ALA A 417 -0.54 -2.95 -23.41
N ILE A 418 -1.77 -2.45 -23.45
CA ILE A 418 -2.22 -1.40 -24.38
C ILE A 418 -1.83 0.01 -23.90
N GLY A 419 -1.32 0.17 -22.68
CA GLY A 419 -0.89 1.47 -22.17
C GLY A 419 -2.06 2.41 -21.83
N GLN A 420 -3.14 1.87 -21.26
CA GLN A 420 -4.28 2.63 -20.78
C GLN A 420 -3.82 3.75 -19.83
N LYS A 421 -4.30 4.98 -20.04
CA LYS A 421 -3.87 6.19 -19.30
C LYS A 421 -4.94 6.78 -18.38
N GLY A 422 -6.18 6.32 -18.50
CA GLY A 422 -7.31 6.88 -17.76
C GLY A 422 -8.21 5.81 -17.16
N ASN A 423 -9.07 6.30 -16.27
CA ASN A 423 -9.97 5.51 -15.46
C ASN A 423 -11.30 5.19 -16.16
N ALA A 424 -11.60 5.86 -17.28
CA ALA A 424 -12.74 5.55 -18.12
C ALA A 424 -12.46 4.34 -19.03
N LEU A 425 -13.48 3.49 -19.21
CA LEU A 425 -13.44 2.43 -20.21
C LEU A 425 -13.42 3.07 -21.61
N PRO A 426 -12.40 2.83 -22.46
CA PRO A 426 -12.35 3.41 -23.79
C PRO A 426 -13.53 2.99 -24.67
N ALA A 427 -13.90 3.81 -25.64
CA ALA A 427 -15.00 3.53 -26.55
C ALA A 427 -14.78 2.22 -27.35
N ALA A 428 -15.84 1.44 -27.55
CA ALA A 428 -15.81 0.13 -28.21
C ALA A 428 -15.17 0.15 -29.61
N ALA A 429 -15.40 1.24 -30.36
CA ALA A 429 -14.85 1.40 -31.71
C ALA A 429 -13.32 1.56 -31.75
N THR A 430 -12.67 1.80 -30.61
CA THR A 430 -11.22 1.94 -30.53
C THR A 430 -10.54 0.59 -30.29
N PRO A 431 -9.33 0.33 -30.84
CA PRO A 431 -8.60 -0.91 -30.57
C PRO A 431 -8.38 -1.19 -29.08
N HIS A 432 -8.20 -0.14 -28.27
CA HIS A 432 -8.02 -0.27 -26.82
C HIS A 432 -9.32 -0.65 -26.12
N GLY A 433 -10.44 -0.06 -26.53
CA GLY A 433 -11.76 -0.37 -25.99
C GLY A 433 -12.24 -1.77 -26.36
N ASP A 434 -11.96 -2.23 -27.58
CA ASP A 434 -12.24 -3.59 -28.04
C ASP A 434 -11.41 -4.63 -27.27
N ALA A 435 -10.10 -4.40 -27.13
CA ALA A 435 -9.22 -5.28 -26.37
C ALA A 435 -9.65 -5.45 -24.89
N LEU A 436 -10.10 -4.36 -24.25
CA LEU A 436 -10.58 -4.41 -22.88
C LEU A 436 -11.93 -5.13 -22.76
N ARG A 437 -12.86 -4.94 -23.71
CA ARG A 437 -14.12 -5.70 -23.74
C ARG A 437 -13.89 -7.19 -23.92
N LEU A 438 -13.01 -7.57 -24.84
CA LEU A 438 -12.60 -8.96 -24.99
C LEU A 438 -11.99 -9.55 -23.72
N ALA A 439 -11.18 -8.76 -22.99
CA ALA A 439 -10.65 -9.19 -21.69
C ALA A 439 -11.75 -9.37 -20.64
N LEU A 440 -12.77 -8.49 -20.62
CA LEU A 440 -13.93 -8.61 -19.73
C LEU A 440 -14.78 -9.84 -20.06
N GLU A 441 -15.08 -10.08 -21.33
CA GLU A 441 -15.79 -11.28 -21.79
C GLU A 441 -15.05 -12.57 -21.39
N GLN A 442 -13.71 -12.57 -21.49
CA GLN A 442 -12.88 -13.71 -21.08
C GLN A 442 -12.93 -13.93 -19.57
N VAL A 443 -12.89 -12.85 -18.78
CA VAL A 443 -13.00 -12.92 -17.31
C VAL A 443 -14.39 -13.39 -16.89
N ASP A 444 -15.45 -12.85 -17.51
CA ASP A 444 -16.84 -13.28 -17.28
C ASP A 444 -17.04 -14.77 -17.56
N ALA A 445 -16.50 -15.25 -18.68
CA ALA A 445 -16.53 -16.67 -19.03
C ALA A 445 -15.79 -17.54 -18.00
N LEU A 446 -14.68 -17.06 -17.44
CA LEU A 446 -13.93 -17.76 -16.40
C LEU A 446 -14.64 -17.75 -15.04
N VAL A 447 -15.27 -16.64 -14.65
CA VAL A 447 -16.10 -16.58 -13.45
C VAL A 447 -17.21 -17.63 -13.53
N ARG A 448 -17.89 -17.72 -14.68
CA ARG A 448 -18.91 -18.75 -14.93
C ARG A 448 -18.36 -20.18 -14.90
N GLU A 449 -17.16 -20.38 -15.46
CA GLU A 449 -16.48 -21.69 -15.45
C GLU A 449 -16.16 -22.12 -14.01
N ILE A 450 -15.72 -21.18 -13.16
CA ILE A 450 -15.42 -21.43 -11.74
C ILE A 450 -16.69 -21.68 -10.94
N ASP A 451 -17.72 -20.84 -11.08
CA ASP A 451 -19.02 -20.96 -10.39
C ASP A 451 -19.68 -22.32 -10.65
N ARG A 452 -19.68 -22.78 -11.90
CA ARG A 452 -20.23 -24.10 -12.26
C ARG A 452 -19.31 -25.28 -11.91
N GLY A 453 -18.01 -25.02 -11.82
CA GLY A 453 -17.01 -26.06 -11.65
C GLY A 453 -16.73 -26.41 -10.18
N ILE A 454 -17.04 -25.51 -9.25
CA ILE A 454 -16.80 -25.67 -7.82
C ILE A 454 -18.14 -25.68 -7.08
N GLU A 455 -18.45 -26.80 -6.43
CA GLU A 455 -19.59 -26.87 -5.51
C GLU A 455 -19.31 -25.99 -4.27
N GLY A 456 -20.04 -24.88 -4.13
CA GLY A 456 -19.93 -23.97 -3.00
C GLY A 456 -21.28 -23.34 -2.65
N ASP A 457 -21.45 -22.99 -1.38
CA ASP A 457 -22.68 -22.36 -0.88
C ASP A 457 -22.71 -20.86 -1.20
N ILE A 458 -21.52 -20.25 -1.32
CA ILE A 458 -21.34 -18.81 -1.53
C ILE A 458 -20.24 -18.56 -2.56
N LEU A 459 -20.57 -17.78 -3.60
CA LEU A 459 -19.62 -17.21 -4.55
C LEU A 459 -19.40 -15.73 -4.24
N ILE A 460 -18.14 -15.33 -4.06
CA ILE A 460 -17.74 -13.94 -3.92
C ILE A 460 -16.86 -13.55 -5.11
N VAL A 461 -17.33 -12.62 -5.94
CA VAL A 461 -16.50 -11.98 -6.96
C VAL A 461 -16.09 -10.61 -6.46
N VAL A 462 -14.78 -10.34 -6.40
CA VAL A 462 -14.27 -9.10 -5.82
C VAL A 462 -13.17 -8.48 -6.66
N SER A 463 -13.24 -7.17 -6.87
CA SER A 463 -12.11 -6.38 -7.35
C SER A 463 -11.77 -5.32 -6.30
N PRO A 464 -10.56 -5.32 -5.72
CA PRO A 464 -10.23 -4.40 -4.62
C PRO A 464 -10.10 -2.94 -5.05
N SER A 465 -9.83 -2.69 -6.33
CA SER A 465 -9.71 -1.35 -6.90
C SER A 465 -9.81 -1.40 -8.42
N GLY A 466 -10.07 -0.23 -9.04
CA GLY A 466 -9.94 -0.04 -10.47
C GLY A 466 -8.50 -0.09 -11.00
N PHE A 467 -8.38 0.20 -12.30
CA PHE A 467 -7.11 0.32 -12.98
C PHE A 467 -6.43 1.63 -12.60
N ASP A 468 -5.17 1.55 -12.18
CA ASP A 468 -4.36 2.71 -11.82
C ASP A 468 -3.31 2.94 -12.91
N PRO A 469 -3.51 3.94 -13.80
CA PRO A 469 -2.55 4.25 -14.85
C PRO A 469 -1.26 4.81 -14.23
N PRO A 470 -0.07 4.48 -14.75
CA PRO A 470 1.16 5.10 -14.27
C PRO A 470 1.14 6.61 -14.53
N ASP A 471 1.42 7.41 -13.50
CA ASP A 471 1.62 8.85 -13.60
C ASP A 471 2.81 9.15 -14.53
N ILE A 472 2.51 9.49 -15.79
CA ILE A 472 3.53 10.00 -16.72
C ILE A 472 3.50 11.53 -16.63
N PRO A 473 4.60 12.18 -16.22
CA PRO A 473 4.63 13.63 -16.14
C PRO A 473 4.51 14.23 -17.54
N SER A 474 3.44 14.98 -17.78
CA SER A 474 3.25 15.72 -19.02
C SER A 474 4.07 17.02 -19.08
N SER A 475 4.76 17.39 -18.00
CA SER A 475 5.59 18.60 -17.96
C SER A 475 6.79 18.48 -17.00
N PRO A 476 7.84 19.32 -17.15
CA PRO A 476 8.95 19.40 -16.21
C PRO A 476 8.53 19.83 -14.80
N MET A 477 7.48 20.66 -14.66
CA MET A 477 6.86 20.93 -13.35
C MET A 477 6.09 19.71 -12.84
N GLY A 478 5.48 18.92 -13.72
CA GLY A 478 4.94 17.59 -13.42
C GLY A 478 5.99 16.63 -12.88
N ALA A 479 7.24 16.70 -13.35
CA ALA A 479 8.38 15.95 -12.82
C ALA A 479 8.80 16.38 -11.41
N LEU A 480 8.64 17.67 -11.07
CA LEU A 480 8.80 18.16 -9.69
C LEU A 480 7.60 17.75 -8.83
N SER A 481 6.39 17.71 -9.41
CA SER A 481 5.20 17.18 -8.75
C SER A 481 5.31 15.67 -8.49
N LEU A 482 6.03 14.88 -9.29
CA LEU A 482 6.33 13.46 -8.98
C LEU A 482 7.09 13.27 -7.66
N LEU A 483 7.79 14.31 -7.17
CA LEU A 483 8.39 14.29 -5.84
C LEU A 483 7.36 14.43 -4.70
N SER A 484 6.09 14.74 -5.01
CA SER A 484 5.01 15.03 -4.04
C SER A 484 3.65 14.35 -4.34
N ALA A 485 3.26 14.21 -5.61
CA ALA A 485 1.95 13.78 -6.11
C ALA A 485 1.89 12.29 -6.51
N SER A 486 2.97 11.69 -7.05
CA SER A 486 3.01 10.24 -7.35
C SER A 486 3.19 9.34 -6.12
N MET A 487 2.81 9.86 -4.95
CA MET A 487 3.03 9.24 -3.64
C MET A 487 1.76 8.55 -3.11
N LEU A 488 0.60 8.81 -3.73
CA LEU A 488 -0.70 8.20 -3.43
C LEU A 488 -1.48 7.96 -4.73
N SER A 489 -1.21 6.85 -5.41
CA SER A 489 -2.21 6.14 -6.22
C SER A 489 -1.68 4.73 -6.44
N PRO A 490 -2.27 3.76 -5.73
CA PRO A 490 -2.82 2.63 -6.43
C PRO A 490 -4.22 2.31 -5.93
N GLY A 491 -5.18 2.49 -6.84
CA GLY A 491 -6.59 2.22 -6.64
C GLY A 491 -7.36 3.45 -6.19
N SER A 492 -7.30 4.57 -6.90
CA SER A 492 -8.18 5.72 -6.64
C SER A 492 -9.63 5.44 -7.03
N ASP A 493 -9.84 4.56 -8.01
CA ASP A 493 -11.15 4.11 -8.43
C ASP A 493 -11.69 2.98 -7.57
N GLU A 494 -12.98 3.08 -7.25
CA GLU A 494 -13.72 2.05 -6.54
C GLU A 494 -13.75 0.76 -7.35
N GLY A 495 -13.39 -0.33 -6.68
CA GLY A 495 -13.65 -1.67 -7.18
C GLY A 495 -15.06 -2.10 -6.83
N PHE A 496 -15.31 -3.40 -6.80
CA PHE A 496 -16.63 -3.92 -6.46
C PHE A 496 -16.53 -5.23 -5.68
N MET A 497 -17.62 -5.54 -5.00
CA MET A 497 -17.85 -6.84 -4.38
C MET A 497 -19.24 -7.33 -4.77
N LEU A 498 -19.31 -8.54 -5.31
CA LEU A 498 -20.52 -9.28 -5.60
C LEU A 498 -20.52 -10.53 -4.74
N LEU A 499 -21.49 -10.68 -3.85
CA LEU A 499 -21.70 -11.87 -3.04
C LEU A 499 -22.99 -12.55 -3.49
N ALA A 500 -22.86 -13.69 -4.15
CA ALA A 500 -23.96 -14.55 -4.56
C ALA A 500 -24.06 -15.76 -3.63
N SER A 501 -25.27 -16.11 -3.25
CA SER A 501 -25.60 -17.35 -2.53
C SER A 501 -26.96 -17.84 -3.00
N ASP A 502 -27.26 -19.12 -2.79
CA ASP A 502 -28.54 -19.69 -3.19
C ASP A 502 -29.73 -19.04 -2.46
N GLN A 503 -29.49 -18.52 -1.25
CA GLN A 503 -30.45 -17.76 -0.44
C GLN A 503 -30.46 -16.25 -0.76
N GLY A 504 -29.97 -15.87 -1.94
CA GLY A 504 -29.68 -14.53 -2.47
C GLY A 504 -30.24 -13.31 -1.72
N VAL A 505 -29.36 -12.35 -1.43
CA VAL A 505 -29.76 -11.01 -0.96
C VAL A 505 -29.65 -10.02 -2.10
N ALA A 506 -30.73 -9.84 -2.84
CA ALA A 506 -30.83 -8.74 -3.80
C ALA A 506 -31.06 -7.44 -3.02
N SER A 507 -30.04 -6.57 -2.97
CA SER A 507 -30.16 -5.25 -2.36
C SER A 507 -30.17 -4.18 -3.45
N ALA A 508 -31.21 -3.36 -3.46
CA ALA A 508 -31.28 -2.21 -4.34
C ALA A 508 -30.37 -1.10 -3.78
N ASN A 509 -29.23 -0.90 -4.42
CA ASN A 509 -28.27 0.18 -4.13
C ASN A 509 -27.62 0.12 -2.73
N PRO A 510 -26.85 -0.93 -2.44
CA PRO A 510 -26.14 -1.05 -1.17
C PRO A 510 -25.08 0.05 -0.96
N ALA A 511 -24.83 0.38 0.30
CA ALA A 511 -23.77 1.32 0.67
C ALA A 511 -22.39 0.75 0.29
N ALA A 512 -21.47 1.64 -0.08
CA ALA A 512 -20.09 1.27 -0.37
C ALA A 512 -19.43 0.64 0.88
N VAL A 513 -18.63 -0.39 0.65
CA VAL A 513 -17.94 -1.16 1.70
C VAL A 513 -16.43 -1.04 1.53
N ARG A 514 -15.66 -1.36 2.57
CA ARG A 514 -14.19 -1.25 2.53
C ARG A 514 -13.57 -2.60 2.21
N VAL A 515 -12.38 -2.56 1.60
CA VAL A 515 -11.57 -3.76 1.28
C VAL A 515 -11.35 -4.68 2.50
N VAL A 516 -11.21 -4.11 3.70
CA VAL A 516 -11.00 -4.88 4.94
C VAL A 516 -12.26 -5.60 5.45
N ASP A 517 -13.45 -5.28 4.93
CA ASP A 517 -14.72 -5.88 5.38
C ASP A 517 -14.92 -7.31 4.82
N LEU A 518 -14.15 -7.72 3.79
CA LEU A 518 -14.26 -9.06 3.19
C LEU A 518 -13.98 -10.18 4.19
N VAL A 519 -12.82 -10.16 4.86
CA VAL A 519 -12.37 -11.23 5.77
C VAL A 519 -13.34 -11.48 6.93
N PRO A 520 -13.75 -10.48 7.74
CA PRO A 520 -14.72 -10.71 8.81
C PRO A 520 -16.07 -11.22 8.27
N THR A 521 -16.49 -10.77 7.09
CA THR A 521 -17.70 -11.27 6.43
C THR A 521 -17.58 -12.74 6.05
N VAL A 522 -16.46 -13.15 5.45
CA VAL A 522 -16.23 -14.57 5.10
C VAL A 522 -16.13 -15.44 6.35
N LEU A 523 -15.41 -15.01 7.39
CA LEU A 523 -15.31 -15.74 8.65
C LEU A 523 -16.69 -15.97 9.27
N TYR A 524 -17.53 -14.94 9.31
CA TYR A 524 -18.91 -15.06 9.78
C TYR A 524 -19.74 -16.00 8.87
N ALA A 525 -19.61 -15.84 7.55
CA ALA A 525 -20.29 -16.65 6.54
C ALA A 525 -19.86 -18.12 6.49
N ILE A 526 -18.75 -18.51 7.14
CA ILE A 526 -18.37 -19.92 7.33
C ILE A 526 -18.48 -20.38 8.79
N GLY A 527 -18.99 -19.56 9.71
CA GLY A 527 -19.16 -19.92 11.12
C GLY A 527 -17.86 -19.90 11.93
N MET A 528 -16.82 -19.23 11.44
CA MET A 528 -15.57 -19.02 12.17
C MET A 528 -15.64 -17.78 13.08
N PRO A 529 -14.96 -17.77 14.23
CA PRO A 529 -14.94 -16.60 15.11
C PRO A 529 -14.35 -15.36 14.42
N ILE A 530 -14.83 -14.18 14.80
CA ILE A 530 -14.33 -12.91 14.29
C ILE A 530 -13.33 -12.36 15.30
N ALA A 531 -12.12 -12.03 14.84
CA ALA A 531 -11.12 -11.43 15.71
C ALA A 531 -11.38 -9.93 15.91
N ARG A 532 -11.24 -9.47 17.16
CA ARG A 532 -11.41 -8.05 17.54
C ARG A 532 -10.33 -7.14 16.97
N ASP A 533 -9.22 -7.70 16.53
CA ASP A 533 -8.12 -6.99 15.88
C ASP A 533 -8.21 -6.98 14.34
N LEU A 534 -9.34 -7.38 13.76
CA LEU A 534 -9.70 -7.04 12.39
C LEU A 534 -10.15 -5.57 12.33
N ASP A 535 -9.88 -4.89 11.21
CA ASP A 535 -10.31 -3.50 10.99
C ASP A 535 -11.66 -3.42 10.27
N GLY A 536 -12.05 -4.50 9.60
CA GLY A 536 -13.31 -4.63 8.88
C GLY A 536 -14.52 -4.90 9.77
N ARG A 537 -15.72 -4.64 9.25
CA ARG A 537 -16.99 -5.08 9.83
C ARG A 537 -17.57 -6.27 9.07
N VAL A 538 -18.44 -7.02 9.72
CA VAL A 538 -19.25 -8.04 9.03
C VAL A 538 -20.33 -7.33 8.22
N LEU A 539 -20.45 -7.69 6.94
CA LEU A 539 -21.53 -7.24 6.06
C LEU A 539 -22.73 -8.18 6.21
N THR A 540 -23.44 -8.08 7.33
CA THR A 540 -24.64 -8.91 7.57
C THR A 540 -25.73 -8.64 6.54
N GLU A 541 -25.78 -7.42 6.01
CA GLU A 541 -26.69 -7.02 4.92
C GLU A 541 -26.37 -7.70 3.58
N ALA A 542 -25.20 -8.34 3.45
CA ALA A 542 -24.82 -9.10 2.26
C ALA A 542 -25.16 -10.59 2.38
N LEU A 543 -25.67 -11.05 3.54
CA LEU A 543 -25.91 -12.45 3.86
C LEU A 543 -27.41 -12.69 4.06
N GLY A 544 -27.91 -13.83 3.59
CA GLY A 544 -29.33 -14.20 3.72
C GLY A 544 -29.77 -14.28 5.18
N GLU A 545 -31.05 -14.01 5.45
CA GLU A 545 -31.63 -13.96 6.81
C GLU A 545 -31.39 -15.25 7.60
N GLU A 546 -31.37 -16.41 6.94
CA GLU A 546 -31.09 -17.71 7.55
C GLU A 546 -29.68 -17.78 8.15
N ILE A 547 -28.66 -17.35 7.40
CA ILE A 547 -27.25 -17.31 7.87
C ILE A 547 -27.12 -16.38 9.07
N VAL A 548 -27.84 -15.25 9.06
CA VAL A 548 -27.78 -14.25 10.13
C VAL A 548 -28.51 -14.73 11.38
N THR A 549 -29.66 -15.39 11.22
CA THR A 549 -30.52 -15.84 12.32
C THR A 549 -29.96 -17.08 13.01
N ASP A 550 -29.39 -18.01 12.24
CA ASP A 550 -28.83 -19.26 12.77
C ASP A 550 -27.47 -19.06 13.46
N ARG A 551 -26.77 -17.93 13.20
CA ARG A 551 -25.38 -17.73 13.66
C ARG A 551 -25.21 -16.56 14.62
N SER A 552 -24.95 -16.90 15.88
CA SER A 552 -24.41 -15.96 16.86
C SER A 552 -22.94 -15.63 16.55
N ALA A 553 -22.60 -14.34 16.39
CA ALA A 553 -21.22 -13.91 16.17
C ALA A 553 -20.33 -14.26 17.38
N GLN A 554 -19.39 -15.19 17.19
CA GLN A 554 -18.36 -15.50 18.17
C GLN A 554 -17.16 -14.58 17.98
N TYR A 555 -16.60 -14.05 19.08
CA TYR A 555 -15.47 -13.14 19.02
C TYR A 555 -14.24 -13.69 19.76
N ILE A 556 -13.07 -13.56 19.13
CA ILE A 556 -11.76 -13.81 19.74
C ILE A 556 -10.92 -12.54 19.75
N GLN A 557 -9.79 -12.53 20.47
CA GLN A 557 -8.93 -11.34 20.49
C GLN A 557 -8.14 -11.17 19.19
N THR A 558 -7.42 -12.22 18.75
CA THR A 558 -6.61 -12.21 17.54
C THR A 558 -6.41 -13.64 17.02
N TYR A 559 -6.20 -13.77 15.71
CA TYR A 559 -5.71 -15.00 15.07
C TYR A 559 -4.18 -15.05 14.98
N ASP A 560 -3.49 -13.91 15.06
CA ASP A 560 -2.05 -13.82 14.81
C ASP A 560 -1.26 -14.47 15.98
N VAL A 561 -0.19 -15.20 15.64
CA VAL A 561 0.67 -15.92 16.59
C VAL A 561 2.13 -15.53 16.35
N GLU A 562 2.99 -15.64 17.36
CA GLU A 562 4.44 -15.40 17.21
C GLU A 562 4.99 -16.34 16.13
N PRO A 563 5.87 -15.86 15.25
CA PRO A 563 6.84 -16.75 14.64
C PRO A 563 7.64 -17.34 15.80
N THR A 564 7.54 -18.64 16.03
CA THR A 564 8.56 -19.34 16.82
C THR A 564 9.89 -18.97 16.19
N ALA A 565 10.80 -18.37 16.97
CA ALA A 565 12.16 -18.15 16.52
C ALA A 565 12.68 -19.47 15.92
N PRO A 566 13.33 -19.45 14.74
CA PRO A 566 14.05 -20.63 14.31
C PRO A 566 15.08 -20.97 15.41
N PRO A 567 15.29 -22.26 15.71
CA PRO A 567 16.27 -22.68 16.71
C PRO A 567 17.68 -22.15 16.42
#